data_AF-A0A0N1ELH2-F1
#
_entry.id   AF-A0A0N1ELH2-F1
#
_cell.length_a   1.000
_cell.length_b   1.000
_cell.length_c   1.000
_cell.angle_alpha   90.00
_cell.angle_beta   90.00
_cell.angle_gamma   90.00
#
_symmetry.space_group_name_H-M   'P 1'
#
loop_
_entity.id
_entity.type
_entity.pdbx_description
1 polymer ?
#
loop_
_entity_poly.entity_id
_entity_poly.type
_entity_poly.pdbx_seq_one_letter_code
_entity_poly.pdbx_strand_id
1 'polypeptide(L)'
;MTITFRVKDETRTPVAPQFITHLRAVALCHLLTEKALRLGEDMVYPIHGSLDSASYAFEARVCPVALAQLSRIFYDWPPAIALLDEAQFRRRRLRITRASAHGRVIMEISTSHDFAPEVTMPNAGAYALLKTLGLSPDSYGAISLTDMRRRLTDPVIRGRLEGDPKGLGRYVHDLERMVETDTVSGQLSMAST
;
A
#
# COMPACT_ATOMS: atom_id res chain seq x y z
N MET A 1 12.92 -11.16 12.56
CA MET A 1 12.46 -9.83 12.12
C MET A 1 12.48 -9.80 10.59
N THR A 2 11.46 -9.21 9.99
CA THR A 2 11.25 -9.07 8.55
C THR A 2 11.10 -7.60 8.18
N ILE A 3 11.40 -7.27 6.93
CA ILE A 3 11.17 -5.95 6.33
C ILE A 3 10.24 -6.14 5.14
N THR A 4 9.25 -5.25 5.00
CA THR A 4 8.31 -5.24 3.89
C THR A 4 8.56 -4.02 3.00
N PHE A 5 8.88 -4.26 1.73
CA PHE A 5 8.97 -3.24 0.71
C PHE A 5 7.62 -3.01 0.06
N ARG A 6 7.21 -1.75 -0.06
CA ARG A 6 5.92 -1.34 -0.64
C ARG A 6 6.05 -0.04 -1.42
N VAL A 7 5.26 0.09 -2.49
CA VAL A 7 5.21 1.33 -3.28
C VAL A 7 4.32 2.35 -2.57
N LYS A 8 4.86 3.55 -2.39
CA LYS A 8 4.21 4.72 -1.84
C LYS A 8 4.08 5.82 -2.88
N ASP A 9 2.93 6.48 -2.86
CA ASP A 9 2.66 7.75 -3.49
C ASP A 9 2.40 8.80 -2.40
N GLU A 10 3.37 9.68 -2.18
CA GLU A 10 3.30 10.74 -1.18
C GLU A 10 2.74 12.05 -1.74
N THR A 11 2.22 12.05 -2.97
CA THR A 11 1.59 13.24 -3.51
C THR A 11 0.41 13.68 -2.67
N ARG A 12 0.35 15.00 -2.45
CA ARG A 12 -0.74 15.61 -1.69
C ARG A 12 -2.04 15.46 -2.45
N THR A 13 -3.06 14.96 -1.76
CA THR A 13 -4.42 14.84 -2.28
C THR A 13 -5.20 16.11 -1.97
N PRO A 14 -6.10 16.56 -2.88
CA PRO A 14 -6.94 17.73 -2.64
C PRO A 14 -8.08 17.43 -1.65
N VAL A 15 -8.39 16.15 -1.42
CA VAL A 15 -9.46 15.71 -0.52
C VAL A 15 -8.94 15.53 0.91
N ALA A 16 -9.62 16.17 1.87
CA ALA A 16 -9.30 16.08 3.28
C ALA A 16 -9.80 14.76 3.92
N PRO A 17 -9.14 14.26 4.98
CA PRO A 17 -9.64 13.15 5.78
C PRO A 17 -11.08 13.35 6.26
N GLN A 18 -11.84 12.26 6.32
CA GLN A 18 -13.26 12.27 6.69
C GLN A 18 -13.49 11.50 7.99
N PHE A 19 -14.36 12.02 8.85
CA PHE A 19 -14.87 11.26 9.98
C PHE A 19 -16.01 10.36 9.52
N ILE A 20 -15.89 9.06 9.78
CA ILE A 20 -16.93 8.08 9.47
C ILE A 20 -17.43 7.44 10.76
N THR A 21 -18.61 6.82 10.69
CA THR A 21 -19.11 6.01 11.79
C THR A 21 -18.39 4.67 11.83
N HIS A 22 -18.32 4.06 13.01
CA HIS A 22 -17.82 2.69 13.14
C HIS A 22 -18.65 1.71 12.30
N LEU A 23 -19.97 1.90 12.21
CA LEU A 23 -20.85 1.08 11.35
C LEU A 23 -20.45 1.14 9.87
N ARG A 24 -20.07 2.31 9.35
CA ARG A 24 -19.58 2.46 7.97
C ARG A 24 -18.23 1.76 7.77
N ALA A 25 -17.34 1.78 8.76
CA ALA A 25 -16.09 1.04 8.71
C ALA A 25 -16.32 -0.49 8.67
N VAL A 26 -17.25 -0.99 9.50
CA VAL A 26 -17.67 -2.40 9.49
C VAL A 26 -18.29 -2.78 8.15
N ALA A 27 -19.21 -1.97 7.62
CA ALA A 27 -19.84 -2.21 6.32
C ALA A 27 -18.82 -2.23 5.17
N LEU A 28 -17.83 -1.35 5.20
CA LEU A 28 -16.70 -1.37 4.26
C LEU A 28 -15.93 -2.68 4.37
N CYS A 29 -15.53 -3.10 5.56
CA CYS A 29 -14.82 -4.37 5.73
C CYS A 29 -15.63 -5.57 5.25
N HIS A 30 -16.94 -5.63 5.51
CA HIS A 30 -17.80 -6.69 4.97
C HIS A 30 -17.78 -6.73 3.44
N LEU A 31 -17.99 -5.59 2.79
CA LEU A 31 -17.93 -5.49 1.33
C LEU A 31 -16.58 -5.95 0.79
N LEU A 32 -15.49 -5.51 1.43
CA LEU A 32 -14.13 -5.84 0.99
C LEU A 32 -13.78 -7.31 1.20
N THR A 33 -14.19 -7.92 2.30
CA THR A 33 -14.03 -9.36 2.54
C THR A 33 -14.80 -10.19 1.50
N GLU A 34 -16.03 -9.79 1.18
CA GLU A 34 -16.81 -10.42 0.11
C GLU A 34 -16.11 -10.32 -1.26
N LYS A 35 -15.45 -9.18 -1.53
CA LYS A 35 -14.68 -8.98 -2.77
C LYS A 35 -13.38 -9.77 -2.76
N ALA A 36 -12.69 -9.85 -1.63
CA ALA A 36 -11.47 -10.61 -1.47
C ALA A 36 -11.68 -12.08 -1.86
N LEU A 37 -12.77 -12.69 -1.38
CA LEU A 37 -13.13 -14.08 -1.71
C LEU A 37 -13.35 -14.30 -3.21
N ARG A 38 -13.91 -13.30 -3.92
CA ARG A 38 -14.16 -13.40 -5.37
C ARG A 38 -12.92 -13.17 -6.20
N LEU A 39 -12.05 -12.27 -5.76
CA LEU A 39 -10.85 -11.86 -6.50
C LEU A 39 -9.63 -12.73 -6.17
N GLY A 40 -9.64 -13.45 -5.05
CA GLY A 40 -8.49 -14.21 -4.57
C GLY A 40 -7.35 -13.31 -4.07
N GLU A 41 -7.67 -12.07 -3.67
CA GLU A 41 -6.71 -11.08 -3.21
C GLU A 41 -7.14 -10.48 -1.87
N ASP A 42 -6.18 -10.20 -1.00
CA ASP A 42 -6.46 -9.48 0.25
C ASP A 42 -6.91 -8.04 -0.05
N MET A 43 -8.02 -7.64 0.55
CA MET A 43 -8.59 -6.30 0.38
C MET A 43 -8.48 -5.43 1.63
N VAL A 44 -8.14 -6.04 2.78
CA VAL A 44 -7.98 -5.37 4.07
C VAL A 44 -6.65 -5.79 4.67
N TYR A 45 -5.78 -4.82 4.96
CA TYR A 45 -4.47 -5.01 5.55
C TYR A 45 -4.44 -4.44 6.96
N PRO A 46 -4.54 -5.27 8.01
CA PRO A 46 -4.45 -4.80 9.39
C PRO A 46 -3.08 -4.15 9.67
N ILE A 47 -3.10 -2.97 10.29
CA ILE A 47 -1.88 -2.34 10.83
C ILE A 47 -1.75 -2.68 12.31
N HIS A 48 -2.83 -2.48 13.07
CA HIS A 48 -2.93 -2.92 14.47
C HIS A 48 -4.39 -2.98 14.91
N GLY A 49 -4.66 -3.80 15.92
CA GLY A 49 -6.00 -3.97 16.48
C GLY A 49 -6.99 -4.63 15.50
N SER A 50 -8.17 -4.93 16.02
CA SER A 50 -9.33 -5.36 15.23
C SER A 50 -10.42 -4.28 15.29
N LEU A 51 -11.46 -4.40 14.45
CA LEU A 51 -12.60 -3.49 14.52
C LEU A 51 -13.26 -3.43 15.91
N ASP A 52 -13.23 -4.53 16.66
CA ASP A 52 -13.77 -4.60 18.03
C ASP A 52 -12.88 -3.91 19.08
N SER A 53 -11.65 -3.53 18.69
CA SER A 53 -10.69 -2.90 19.58
C SER A 53 -11.01 -1.42 19.81
N ALA A 54 -10.66 -0.91 21.00
CA ALA A 54 -10.77 0.51 21.33
C ALA A 54 -9.87 1.40 20.44
N SER A 55 -8.78 0.84 19.92
CA SER A 55 -7.89 1.44 18.93
C SER A 55 -7.60 0.44 17.83
N TYR A 56 -7.70 0.87 16.58
CA TYR A 56 -7.34 0.06 15.42
C TYR A 56 -6.89 0.92 14.25
N ALA A 57 -6.12 0.31 13.36
CA ALA A 57 -5.84 0.86 12.05
C ALA A 57 -5.71 -0.25 11.02
N PHE A 58 -6.18 0.01 9.81
CA PHE A 58 -6.01 -0.88 8.66
C PHE A 58 -5.98 -0.07 7.36
N GLU A 59 -5.42 -0.68 6.32
CA GLU A 59 -5.56 -0.19 4.96
C GLU A 59 -6.57 -1.03 4.19
N ALA A 60 -7.31 -0.38 3.29
CA ALA A 60 -8.34 -1.00 2.49
C ALA A 60 -8.06 -0.76 1.00
N ARG A 61 -8.07 -1.84 0.22
CA ARG A 61 -8.07 -1.75 -1.24
C ARG A 61 -9.46 -1.40 -1.73
N VAL A 62 -9.55 -0.35 -2.52
CA VAL A 62 -10.83 0.13 -3.03
C VAL A 62 -10.86 0.19 -4.54
N CYS A 63 -9.70 0.19 -5.20
CA CYS A 63 -9.61 0.30 -6.66
C CYS A 63 -10.25 -0.88 -7.42
N PRO A 64 -10.20 -2.15 -6.94
CA PRO A 64 -10.87 -3.26 -7.63
C PRO A 64 -12.40 -3.27 -7.47
N VAL A 65 -12.97 -2.36 -6.68
CA VAL A 65 -14.41 -2.33 -6.38
C VAL A 65 -15.07 -1.19 -7.12
N ALA A 66 -16.19 -1.45 -7.80
CA ALA A 66 -16.92 -0.39 -8.50
C ALA A 66 -17.32 0.74 -7.54
N LEU A 67 -17.08 2.00 -7.93
CA LEU A 67 -17.38 3.18 -7.11
C LEU A 67 -18.84 3.20 -6.65
N ALA A 68 -19.78 2.76 -7.48
CA ALA A 68 -21.20 2.66 -7.11
C ALA A 68 -21.45 1.72 -5.92
N GLN A 69 -20.70 0.62 -5.80
CA GLN A 69 -20.83 -0.31 -4.67
C GLN A 69 -20.27 0.29 -3.38
N LEU A 70 -19.12 0.97 -3.47
CA LEU A 70 -18.53 1.67 -2.33
C LEU A 70 -19.43 2.83 -1.88
N SER A 71 -19.96 3.60 -2.83
CA SER A 71 -20.82 4.77 -2.58
C SER A 71 -22.10 4.42 -1.83
N ARG A 72 -22.60 3.19 -1.94
CA ARG A 72 -23.78 2.73 -1.17
C ARG A 72 -23.56 2.78 0.35
N ILE A 73 -22.32 2.68 0.82
CA ILE A 73 -21.99 2.77 2.26
C ILE A 73 -22.06 4.24 2.74
N PHE A 74 -21.86 5.19 1.82
CA PHE A 74 -21.72 6.62 2.09
C PHE A 74 -22.72 7.48 1.29
N TYR A 75 -23.87 6.92 0.93
CA TYR A 75 -24.79 7.49 -0.07
C TYR A 75 -25.28 8.91 0.27
N ASP A 76 -25.33 9.25 1.56
CA ASP A 76 -25.75 10.51 2.15
C ASP A 76 -24.56 11.44 2.47
N TRP A 77 -23.33 11.05 2.14
CA TRP A 77 -22.11 11.78 2.53
C TRP A 77 -21.17 12.01 1.34
N PRO A 78 -21.44 13.03 0.50
CA PRO A 78 -20.62 13.34 -0.68
C PRO A 78 -19.11 13.47 -0.42
N PRO A 79 -18.62 14.06 0.69
CA PRO A 79 -17.18 14.15 0.94
C PRO A 79 -16.45 12.80 1.07
N ALA A 80 -17.14 11.74 1.52
CA ALA A 80 -16.56 10.39 1.61
C ALA A 80 -16.54 9.72 0.23
N ILE A 81 -17.55 9.98 -0.59
CA ILE A 81 -17.57 9.53 -1.99
C ILE A 81 -16.44 10.20 -2.78
N ALA A 82 -16.21 11.50 -2.59
CA ALA A 82 -15.08 12.19 -3.20
C ALA A 82 -13.73 11.61 -2.76
N LEU A 83 -13.61 11.16 -1.50
CA LEU A 83 -12.42 10.51 -1.00
C LEU A 83 -12.19 9.13 -1.65
N LEU A 84 -13.27 8.35 -1.84
CA LEU A 84 -13.22 7.09 -2.57
C LEU A 84 -12.81 7.29 -4.03
N ASP A 85 -13.43 8.25 -4.71
CA ASP A 85 -13.16 8.58 -6.11
C ASP A 85 -11.71 9.01 -6.31
N GLU A 86 -11.20 9.94 -5.48
CA GLU A 86 -9.81 10.39 -5.53
C GLU A 86 -8.84 9.23 -5.22
N ALA A 87 -9.14 8.36 -4.25
CA ALA A 87 -8.32 7.20 -3.96
C ALA A 87 -8.20 6.26 -5.17
N GLN A 88 -9.32 6.01 -5.87
CA GLN A 88 -9.34 5.19 -7.09
C GLN A 88 -8.59 5.86 -8.24
N PHE A 89 -8.82 7.16 -8.46
CA PHE A 89 -8.13 7.95 -9.47
C PHE A 89 -6.60 7.91 -9.27
N ARG A 90 -6.15 8.03 -8.02
CA ARG A 90 -4.73 7.97 -7.64
C ARG A 90 -4.17 6.56 -7.50
N ARG A 91 -5.01 5.52 -7.62
CA ARG A 91 -4.64 4.11 -7.38
C ARG A 91 -4.02 3.89 -5.99
N ARG A 92 -4.57 4.55 -4.98
CA ARG A 92 -4.10 4.48 -3.59
C ARG A 92 -5.11 3.77 -2.71
N ARG A 93 -4.61 3.10 -1.68
CA ARG A 93 -5.47 2.48 -0.66
C ARG A 93 -6.12 3.54 0.22
N LEU A 94 -7.19 3.18 0.91
CA LEU A 94 -7.66 3.95 2.04
C LEU A 94 -6.95 3.52 3.31
N ARG A 95 -6.77 4.45 4.24
CA ARG A 95 -6.40 4.17 5.62
C ARG A 95 -7.58 4.50 6.53
N ILE A 96 -7.93 3.55 7.38
CA ILE A 96 -8.99 3.71 8.36
C ILE A 96 -8.35 3.57 9.74
N THR A 97 -8.56 4.58 10.58
CA THR A 97 -7.91 4.68 11.89
C THR A 97 -8.94 5.03 12.95
N ARG A 98 -8.87 4.39 14.11
CA ARG A 98 -9.59 4.78 15.32
C ARG A 98 -8.59 4.85 16.46
N ALA A 99 -8.44 6.04 17.06
CA ALA A 99 -7.59 6.23 18.22
C ALA A 99 -8.43 6.17 19.51
N SER A 100 -7.91 5.56 20.58
CA SER A 100 -8.66 5.40 21.83
C SER A 100 -9.07 6.73 22.48
N ALA A 101 -8.25 7.79 22.32
CA ALA A 101 -8.45 9.09 22.96
C ALA A 101 -9.68 9.86 22.45
N HIS A 102 -10.08 9.64 21.20
CA HIS A 102 -11.17 10.41 20.57
C HIS A 102 -12.33 9.52 20.11
N GLY A 103 -12.13 8.20 20.01
CA GLY A 103 -13.14 7.22 19.63
C GLY A 103 -13.68 7.34 18.20
N ARG A 104 -13.38 8.45 17.50
CA ARG A 104 -13.79 8.73 16.13
C ARG A 104 -12.99 7.88 15.15
N VAL A 105 -13.68 7.40 14.12
CA VAL A 105 -13.06 6.70 13.02
C VAL A 105 -12.74 7.72 11.93
N ILE A 106 -11.48 7.76 11.52
CA ILE A 106 -10.97 8.62 10.46
C ILE A 106 -10.72 7.75 9.25
N MET A 107 -11.18 8.22 8.09
CA MET A 107 -10.90 7.66 6.79
C MET A 107 -10.09 8.67 5.98
N GLU A 108 -8.95 8.24 5.48
CA GLU A 108 -8.05 9.06 4.66
C GLU A 108 -7.45 8.24 3.53
N ILE A 109 -6.84 8.90 2.54
CA ILE A 109 -6.14 8.20 1.47
C ILE A 109 -4.75 7.82 1.99
N SER A 110 -4.43 6.52 2.04
CA SER A 110 -3.10 6.03 2.41
C SER A 110 -2.08 6.39 1.34
N THR A 111 -0.81 6.55 1.68
CA THR A 111 0.27 6.64 0.68
C THR A 111 0.54 5.32 -0.01
N SER A 112 0.07 4.18 0.52
CA SER A 112 0.25 2.87 -0.12
C SER A 112 -0.48 2.78 -1.47
N HIS A 113 0.23 2.32 -2.49
CA HIS A 113 -0.38 2.03 -3.79
C HIS A 113 -1.29 0.79 -3.71
N ASP A 114 -2.43 0.82 -4.40
CA ASP A 114 -3.45 -0.22 -4.32
C ASP A 114 -3.04 -1.49 -5.06
N PHE A 115 -2.45 -1.36 -6.25
CA PHE A 115 -2.08 -2.49 -7.13
C PHE A 115 -0.61 -2.93 -7.05
N ALA A 116 0.22 -2.25 -6.27
CA ALA A 116 1.63 -2.61 -6.21
C ALA A 116 1.83 -3.82 -5.29
N PRO A 117 2.59 -4.84 -5.72
CA PRO A 117 2.91 -5.95 -4.83
C PRO A 117 3.74 -5.47 -3.64
N GLU A 118 3.60 -6.17 -2.51
CA GLU A 118 4.45 -5.98 -1.34
C GLU A 118 5.43 -7.14 -1.25
N VAL A 119 6.70 -6.84 -0.98
CA VAL A 119 7.75 -7.86 -0.84
C VAL A 119 8.22 -7.90 0.60
N THR A 120 7.83 -8.94 1.33
CA THR A 120 8.32 -9.20 2.68
C THR A 120 9.48 -10.18 2.66
N MET A 121 10.57 -9.83 3.34
CA MET A 121 11.75 -10.70 3.43
C MET A 121 12.44 -10.60 4.79
N PRO A 122 13.25 -11.60 5.18
CA PRO A 122 14.07 -11.52 6.39
C PRO A 122 15.01 -10.32 6.32
N ASN A 123 15.28 -9.67 7.46
CA ASN A 123 16.15 -8.49 7.52
C ASN A 123 17.46 -8.70 6.75
N ALA A 124 18.15 -9.83 6.98
CA ALA A 124 19.42 -10.14 6.31
C ALA A 124 19.30 -10.17 4.76
N GLY A 125 18.13 -10.56 4.24
CA GLY A 125 17.82 -10.50 2.81
C GLY A 125 17.55 -9.08 2.34
N ALA A 126 16.82 -8.27 3.12
CA ALA A 126 16.57 -6.86 2.81
C ALA A 126 17.86 -6.03 2.77
N TYR A 127 18.74 -6.18 3.77
CA TYR A 127 20.06 -5.53 3.76
C TYR A 127 20.91 -5.98 2.55
N ALA A 128 20.86 -7.27 2.21
CA ALA A 128 21.58 -7.78 1.04
C ALA A 128 21.02 -7.21 -0.26
N LEU A 129 19.69 -7.12 -0.40
CA LEU A 129 19.02 -6.49 -1.53
C LEU A 129 19.45 -5.03 -1.68
N LEU A 130 19.36 -4.22 -0.62
CA LEU A 130 19.78 -2.82 -0.65
C LEU A 130 21.25 -2.69 -1.07
N LYS A 131 22.14 -3.52 -0.50
CA LYS A 131 23.55 -3.54 -0.86
C LYS A 131 23.78 -3.89 -2.33
N THR A 132 23.10 -4.91 -2.84
CA THR A 132 23.24 -5.36 -4.25
C THR A 132 22.71 -4.32 -5.22
N LEU A 133 21.64 -3.62 -4.84
CA LEU A 133 21.13 -2.48 -5.59
C LEU A 133 22.10 -1.30 -5.56
N GLY A 134 23.12 -1.28 -4.69
CA GLY A 134 24.05 -0.16 -4.51
C GLY A 134 23.46 0.98 -3.70
N LEU A 135 22.57 0.66 -2.76
CA LEU A 135 21.94 1.59 -1.83
C LEU A 135 22.56 1.41 -0.44
N SER A 136 22.60 2.49 0.33
CA SER A 136 23.05 2.41 1.71
C SER A 136 22.04 1.57 2.51
N PRO A 137 22.49 0.76 3.48
CA PRO A 137 21.61 0.27 4.53
C PRO A 137 20.75 1.39 5.10
N ASP A 138 21.33 2.58 5.32
CA ASP A 138 20.62 3.74 5.88
C ASP A 138 19.60 4.38 4.92
N SER A 139 19.47 3.90 3.68
CA SER A 139 18.41 4.29 2.74
C SER A 139 17.03 3.72 3.12
N TYR A 140 16.86 3.29 4.37
CA TYR A 140 15.58 2.97 5.00
C TYR A 140 14.64 4.18 4.90
N GLY A 141 13.64 4.11 4.01
CA GLY A 141 12.56 5.09 4.03
C GLY A 141 11.87 5.30 2.69
N ALA A 142 12.62 5.54 1.62
CA ALA A 142 12.08 5.81 0.29
C ALA A 142 13.15 5.71 -0.80
N ILE A 143 12.98 4.81 -1.78
CA ILE A 143 13.77 4.77 -3.01
C ILE A 143 12.86 5.18 -4.16
N SER A 144 13.18 6.20 -4.95
CA SER A 144 12.35 6.56 -6.12
C SER A 144 12.17 5.35 -7.06
N LEU A 145 10.96 5.11 -7.56
CA LEU A 145 10.73 4.03 -8.54
C LEU A 145 11.53 4.25 -9.82
N THR A 146 11.83 5.50 -10.20
CA THR A 146 12.71 5.80 -11.35
C THR A 146 14.13 5.26 -11.10
N ASP A 147 14.66 5.49 -9.90
CA ASP A 147 15.97 4.98 -9.51
C ASP A 147 15.99 3.47 -9.39
N MET A 148 14.92 2.89 -8.82
CA MET A 148 14.76 1.45 -8.71
C MET A 148 14.70 0.81 -10.10
N ARG A 149 13.91 1.36 -11.02
CA ARG A 149 13.79 0.89 -12.41
C ARG A 149 15.15 0.92 -13.10
N ARG A 150 15.87 2.04 -13.02
CA ARG A 150 17.23 2.19 -13.56
C ARG A 150 18.18 1.11 -13.03
N ARG A 151 18.14 0.81 -11.73
CA ARG A 151 19.01 -0.20 -11.09
C ARG A 151 18.63 -1.62 -11.50
N LEU A 152 17.33 -1.94 -11.62
CA LEU A 152 16.86 -3.26 -12.06
C LEU A 152 17.12 -3.53 -13.55
N THR A 153 17.19 -2.48 -14.38
CA THR A 153 17.58 -2.60 -15.79
C THR A 153 19.08 -2.72 -16.03
N ASP A 154 19.93 -2.48 -15.02
CA ASP A 154 21.38 -2.63 -15.12
C ASP A 154 21.76 -4.13 -15.17
N PRO A 155 22.37 -4.62 -16.27
CA PRO A 155 22.72 -6.03 -16.42
C PRO A 155 23.67 -6.55 -15.33
N VAL A 156 24.55 -5.70 -14.79
CA VAL A 156 25.50 -6.08 -13.74
C VAL A 156 24.77 -6.28 -12.42
N ILE A 157 23.84 -5.38 -12.08
CA ILE A 157 23.02 -5.51 -10.87
C ILE A 157 22.11 -6.73 -11.01
N ARG A 158 21.51 -6.94 -12.19
CA ARG A 158 20.65 -8.10 -12.47
C ARG A 158 21.40 -9.42 -12.29
N GLY A 159 22.57 -9.56 -12.90
CA GLY A 159 23.39 -10.77 -12.76
C GLY A 159 23.81 -11.03 -11.31
N ARG A 160 24.05 -9.97 -10.50
CA ARG A 160 24.33 -10.12 -9.07
C ARG A 160 23.11 -10.56 -8.27
N LEU A 161 21.91 -10.07 -8.58
CA LEU A 161 20.68 -10.48 -7.90
C LEU A 161 20.34 -11.94 -8.20
N GLU A 162 20.45 -12.34 -9.47
CA GLU A 162 20.17 -13.71 -9.92
C GLU A 162 21.21 -14.71 -9.37
N GLY A 163 22.49 -14.30 -9.29
CA GLY A 163 23.58 -15.12 -8.75
C GLY A 163 23.79 -15.03 -7.24
N ASP A 164 22.97 -14.28 -6.49
CA ASP A 164 23.19 -14.08 -5.05
C ASP A 164 22.95 -15.38 -4.26
N PRO A 165 23.93 -15.85 -3.46
CA PRO A 165 23.83 -17.12 -2.73
C PRO A 165 22.75 -17.14 -1.64
N LYS A 166 22.19 -15.98 -1.26
CA LYS A 166 21.06 -15.89 -0.33
C LYS A 166 19.70 -16.02 -1.04
N GLY A 167 19.70 -16.24 -2.35
CA GLY A 167 18.50 -16.46 -3.16
C GLY A 167 17.69 -15.18 -3.35
N LEU A 168 18.36 -14.04 -3.59
CA LEU A 168 17.66 -12.77 -3.89
C LEU A 168 16.95 -12.80 -5.24
N GLY A 169 17.40 -13.64 -6.18
CA GLY A 169 16.82 -13.79 -7.52
C GLY A 169 15.30 -14.05 -7.51
N ARG A 170 14.78 -14.74 -6.49
CA ARG A 170 13.34 -15.02 -6.37
C ARG A 170 12.46 -13.78 -6.20
N TYR A 171 13.04 -12.65 -5.75
CA TYR A 171 12.31 -11.39 -5.55
C TYR A 171 12.39 -10.47 -6.76
N VAL A 172 13.22 -10.77 -7.77
CA VAL A 172 13.45 -9.88 -8.93
C VAL A 172 12.14 -9.61 -9.66
N HIS A 173 11.36 -10.65 -9.95
CA HIS A 173 10.07 -10.52 -10.61
C HIS A 173 9.09 -9.60 -9.84
N ASP A 174 9.02 -9.74 -8.52
CA ASP A 174 8.13 -8.90 -7.72
C ASP A 174 8.61 -7.44 -7.69
N LEU A 175 9.93 -7.22 -7.61
CA LEU A 175 10.53 -5.88 -7.69
C LEU A 175 10.30 -5.23 -9.07
N GLU A 176 10.35 -6.02 -10.15
CA GLU A 176 10.00 -5.57 -11.50
C GLU A 176 8.55 -5.11 -11.57
N ARG A 177 7.61 -5.92 -11.05
CA ARG A 177 6.21 -5.54 -10.96
C ARG A 177 5.97 -4.30 -10.10
N MET A 178 6.75 -4.11 -9.03
CA MET A 178 6.69 -2.87 -8.24
C MET A 178 7.10 -1.65 -9.06
N VAL A 179 8.18 -1.73 -9.85
CA VAL A 179 8.64 -0.59 -10.67
C VAL A 179 7.81 -0.35 -11.92
N GLU A 180 7.05 -1.33 -12.39
CA GLU A 180 6.06 -1.16 -13.47
C GLU A 180 4.81 -0.39 -13.03
N THR A 181 4.65 -0.20 -11.72
CA THR A 181 3.53 0.59 -11.16
C THR A 181 3.57 2.01 -11.69
N ASP A 182 2.43 2.49 -12.15
CA ASP A 182 2.25 3.83 -12.70
C ASP A 182 1.14 4.58 -11.94
N THR A 183 1.35 5.87 -11.70
CA THR A 183 0.37 6.78 -11.10
C THR A 183 0.14 8.02 -11.95
N VAL A 184 -1.09 8.54 -11.88
CA VAL A 184 -1.57 9.62 -12.74
C VAL A 184 -0.78 10.93 -12.55
N SER A 185 -0.15 11.12 -11.39
CA SER A 185 0.78 12.22 -11.12
C SER A 185 1.45 11.97 -9.76
N GLY A 186 2.65 11.40 -9.74
CA GLY A 186 3.42 11.31 -8.49
C GLY A 186 4.85 10.81 -8.61
N GLN A 187 5.68 11.23 -7.67
CA GLN A 187 6.98 10.61 -7.40
C GLN A 187 6.73 9.37 -6.54
N LEU A 188 6.63 8.23 -7.20
CA LEU A 188 6.52 6.96 -6.50
C LEU A 188 7.84 6.60 -5.84
N SER A 189 7.75 6.11 -4.60
CA SER A 189 8.90 5.60 -3.87
C SER A 189 8.62 4.20 -3.31
N MET A 190 9.65 3.38 -3.20
CA MET A 190 9.60 2.13 -2.46
C MET A 190 10.02 2.40 -1.02
N ALA A 191 9.12 2.16 -0.08
CA ALA A 191 9.39 2.28 1.35
C ALA A 191 9.50 0.90 1.99
N SER A 192 10.41 0.79 2.95
CA SER A 192 10.58 -0.38 3.81
C SER A 192 9.95 -0.11 5.18
N THR A 193 9.08 -1.01 5.67
CA THR A 193 8.52 -0.98 7.03
C THR A 193 8.66 -2.32 7.71
#